data_AF-A0A7Y4X4B0-F1
#
_entry.id   AF-A0A7Y4X4B0-F1
#
_cell.length_a   1.000
_cell.length_b   1.000
_cell.length_c   1.000
_cell.angle_alpha   90.00
_cell.angle_beta   90.00
_cell.angle_gamma   90.00
#
_symmetry.space_group_name_H-M   'P 1'
#
loop_
_entity.id
_entity.type
_entity.pdbx_description
1 polymer ?
#
loop_
_entity_poly.entity_id
_entity_poly.type
_entity_poly.pdbx_seq_one_letter_code
_entity_poly.pdbx_strand_id
1 'polypeptide(L)' 'MRCVSCEFDNPDGMKFCTECGAPVRARCEQCGFDNPPRAKFCGECGVSLATHPPSSVSSSPLQVSSSQSPTPSTPHPTVV' A
#
# COMPACT_ATOMS: atom_id res chain seq x y z
N MET A 1 -11.72 -16.77 -15.84
CA MET A 1 -11.55 -15.30 -15.70
C MET A 1 -10.11 -14.91 -15.96
N ARG A 2 -9.87 -13.95 -16.85
CA ARG A 2 -8.53 -13.65 -17.35
C ARG A 2 -7.79 -12.65 -16.46
N CYS A 3 -6.59 -13.03 -16.01
CA CYS A 3 -5.70 -12.13 -15.27
C CYS A 3 -5.24 -10.99 -16.19
N VAL A 4 -5.29 -9.75 -15.71
CA VAL A 4 -4.85 -8.58 -16.50
C VAL A 4 -3.32 -8.39 -16.48
N SER A 5 -2.62 -9.05 -15.55
CA SER A 5 -1.16 -8.92 -15.40
C SER A 5 -0.38 -9.95 -16.22
N CYS A 6 -0.85 -11.19 -16.30
CA CYS A 6 -0.16 -12.27 -17.03
C CYS A 6 -1.04 -13.00 -18.06
N GLU A 7 -2.28 -12.55 -18.23
CA GLU A 7 -3.24 -13.12 -19.20
C GLU A 7 -3.67 -14.58 -19.00
N PHE A 8 -3.25 -15.22 -17.91
CA PHE A 8 -3.69 -16.55 -17.53
C PHE A 8 -5.20 -16.60 -17.22
N ASP A 9 -5.88 -17.66 -17.65
CA ASP A 9 -7.29 -17.88 -17.31
C ASP A 9 -7.43 -18.62 -15.99
N ASN A 10 -8.02 -17.95 -15.00
CA ASN A 10 -8.22 -18.47 -13.64
C ASN A 10 -9.66 -18.97 -13.47
N PRO A 11 -9.90 -20.01 -12.66
CA PRO A 11 -11.26 -20.45 -12.37
C PRO A 11 -12.09 -19.36 -11.66
N ASP A 12 -13.41 -19.46 -11.77
CA ASP A 12 -14.32 -18.53 -11.13
C ASP A 12 -14.23 -18.60 -9.60
N GLY A 13 -14.28 -17.42 -8.96
CA GLY A 13 -14.22 -17.30 -7.49
C GLY A 13 -12.81 -17.15 -6.90
N MET A 14 -11.77 -17.20 -7.73
CA MET A 14 -10.40 -16.93 -7.28
C MET A 14 -10.22 -15.46 -6.90
N LYS A 15 -9.42 -15.18 -5.87
CA LYS A 15 -9.09 -13.81 -5.44
C LYS A 15 -7.76 -13.33 -6.02
N PHE A 16 -6.83 -14.26 -6.20
CA PHE A 16 -5.49 -14.04 -6.75
C PHE A 16 -5.24 -15.02 -7.89
N CYS A 17 -4.39 -14.64 -8.84
CA CYS A 17 -3.98 -15.49 -9.94
C CYS A 17 -3.09 -16.64 -9.45
N THR A 18 -3.34 -17.87 -9.89
CA THR A 18 -2.52 -19.03 -9.52
C THR A 18 -1.13 -19.03 -10.11
N GLU A 19 -0.94 -18.36 -11.24
CA GLU A 19 0.35 -18.30 -11.93
C GLU A 19 1.23 -17.17 -11.40
N CYS A 20 0.70 -15.95 -11.28
CA CYS A 20 1.51 -14.77 -10.98
C CYS A 20 1.20 -14.11 -9.62
N GLY A 21 0.18 -14.57 -8.90
CA GLY A 21 -0.23 -14.00 -7.62
C GLY A 21 -0.96 -12.64 -7.69
N ALA A 22 -1.11 -12.04 -8.87
CA ALA A 22 -1.81 -10.76 -9.01
C ALA A 22 -3.31 -10.88 -8.68
N PRO A 23 -3.94 -9.84 -8.11
CA PRO A 23 -5.37 -9.85 -7.84
C PRO A 23 -6.16 -9.95 -9.15
N VAL A 24 -7.12 -10.87 -9.18
CA VAL A 24 -7.97 -11.16 -10.34
C VAL A 24 -9.41 -10.66 -10.13
N ARG A 25 -9.68 -10.13 -8.93
CA ARG A 25 -10.92 -9.47 -8.52
C ARG A 25 -10.58 -8.17 -7.80
N ALA A 26 -11.45 -7.17 -7.90
CA ALA A 26 -11.33 -5.91 -7.18
C ALA A 26 -12.26 -5.92 -5.96
N ARG A 27 -11.71 -6.23 -4.78
CA ARG A 27 -12.48 -6.18 -3.54
C ARG A 27 -12.71 -4.73 -3.13
N CYS A 28 -13.97 -4.38 -2.87
CA CYS A 28 -14.31 -3.07 -2.33
C CYS A 28 -13.83 -2.97 -0.88
N GLU A 29 -13.02 -1.97 -0.56
CA GLU A 29 -12.55 -1.73 0.82
C GLU A 29 -13.65 -1.17 1.73
N GLN A 30 -14.69 -0.56 1.15
CA GLN A 30 -15.80 0.04 1.90
C GLN A 30 -16.84 -1.00 2.35
N CYS A 31 -17.23 -1.93 1.48
CA CYS A 31 -18.29 -2.90 1.76
C CYS A 31 -17.85 -4.37 1.67
N GLY A 32 -16.64 -4.66 1.18
CA GLY A 32 -16.13 -6.02 1.05
C GLY A 32 -16.62 -6.80 -0.17
N PHE A 33 -17.45 -6.21 -1.03
CA PHE A 33 -17.97 -6.84 -2.24
C PHE A 33 -16.86 -7.14 -3.26
N ASP A 34 -16.96 -8.29 -3.94
CA ASP A 34 -15.96 -8.80 -4.87
C ASP A 34 -16.34 -8.40 -6.31
N ASN A 35 -15.65 -7.39 -6.86
CA ASN A 35 -15.98 -6.82 -8.17
C ASN A 35 -15.11 -7.44 -9.28
N PRO A 36 -15.58 -7.43 -10.54
CA PRO A 36 -14.75 -7.84 -11.66
C PRO A 36 -13.49 -6.95 -11.77
N PRO A 37 -12.38 -7.48 -12.30
CA PRO A 37 -11.06 -6.81 -12.27
C PRO A 37 -11.01 -5.48 -13.05
N ARG A 38 -11.99 -5.21 -13.92
CA ARG A 38 -12.08 -3.98 -14.72
C ARG A 38 -13.17 -3.02 -14.21
N ALA A 39 -13.79 -3.31 -13.07
CA ALA A 39 -14.78 -2.43 -12.46
C ALA A 39 -14.11 -1.13 -11.98
N LYS A 40 -14.65 0.01 -12.40
CA LYS A 40 -14.23 1.34 -11.93
C LYS A 40 -14.91 1.74 -10.61
N PHE A 41 -16.10 1.20 -10.37
CA PHE A 41 -16.94 1.46 -9.21
C PHE A 41 -17.47 0.14 -8.64
N CYS A 42 -17.77 0.12 -7.35
CA CYS A 42 -18.36 -1.03 -6.71
C CYS A 42 -19.81 -1.21 -7.18
N GLY A 43 -20.15 -2.40 -7.68
CA GLY A 43 -21.50 -2.73 -8.13
C GLY A 43 -22.55 -2.85 -7.02
N GLU A 44 -22.12 -2.84 -5.75
CA GLU A 44 -23.00 -2.93 -4.58
C GLU A 44 -23.16 -1.57 -3.91
N CYS A 45 -22.05 -0.92 -3.52
CA CYS A 45 -22.12 0.34 -2.77
C CYS A 45 -21.77 1.60 -3.58
N GLY A 46 -21.38 1.48 -4.86
CA GLY A 46 -21.11 2.62 -5.75
C GLY A 46 -19.78 3.36 -5.56
N VAL A 47 -18.97 3.02 -4.55
CA VAL A 47 -17.67 3.67 -4.30
C VAL A 47 -16.70 3.40 -5.45
N SER A 48 -15.82 4.35 -5.75
CA SER A 48 -14.75 4.16 -6.73
C SER A 48 -13.78 3.07 -6.25
N LEU A 49 -13.54 2.06 -7.09
CA LEU A 49 -12.53 1.03 -6.87
C LEU A 49 -11.18 1.45 -7.45
N ALA A 50 -10.94 2.77 -7.53
CA ALA A 50 -9.76 3.33 -8.17
C ALA A 50 -8.55 2.55 -7.67
N THR A 51 -7.90 1.85 -8.61
CA THR A 51 -6.59 1.27 -8.40
C THR A 51 -5.69 2.45 -8.07
N HIS A 52 -5.59 2.77 -6.79
CA HIS A 52 -4.39 3.38 -6.31
C HIS A 52 -3.35 2.27 -6.53
N PRO A 53 -2.41 2.39 -7.50
CA PRO A 53 -1.06 1.99 -7.16
C PRO A 53 -0.78 2.66 -5.82
N PRO A 54 -0.03 2.07 -4.89
CA PRO A 54 0.27 2.74 -3.64
C PRO A 54 1.00 4.06 -3.92
N SER A 55 0.24 5.13 -4.18
CA SER A 55 0.43 6.43 -3.59
C SER A 55 0.13 6.15 -2.12
N SER A 56 1.07 5.69 -1.29
CA SER A 56 2.34 6.35 -1.04
C SER A 56 2.24 7.87 -1.20
N VAL A 57 1.18 8.40 -0.58
CA VAL A 57 1.17 9.66 0.16
C VAL A 57 0.32 9.29 1.38
N SER A 58 0.79 9.27 2.63
CA SER A 58 1.60 10.21 3.36
C SER A 58 2.15 9.45 4.58
N SER A 59 3.46 9.38 4.78
CA SER A 59 4.14 10.51 5.39
C SER A 59 5.38 10.89 4.59
N SER A 60 5.35 12.06 3.99
CA SER A 60 6.55 12.78 3.57
C SER A 60 6.34 14.24 3.94
N PRO A 61 7.41 15.01 4.12
CA PRO A 61 8.43 14.97 5.17
C PRO A 61 8.22 16.19 6.11
N LEU A 62 9.13 16.47 7.05
CA LEU A 62 9.17 17.63 7.96
C LEU A 62 8.61 17.41 9.38
N GLN A 63 9.29 16.60 10.20
CA GLN A 63 9.62 17.10 11.54
C GLN A 63 10.99 17.76 11.44
N VAL A 64 10.96 19.01 10.99
CA VAL A 64 12.09 19.93 11.07
C VAL A 64 12.34 20.26 12.55
N SER A 65 13.61 20.18 12.94
CA SER A 65 14.23 20.89 14.06
C SER A 65 13.87 20.41 15.48
N SER A 66 14.62 19.41 15.96
CA SER A 66 15.23 19.55 17.29
C SER A 66 16.68 19.91 17.08
N SER A 67 16.93 21.22 17.07
CA SER A 67 18.22 21.82 17.31
C SER A 67 18.82 21.21 18.59
N GLN A 68 19.91 20.44 18.46
CA GLN A 68 20.95 20.29 19.48
C GLN A 68 22.10 19.41 18.97
N SER A 69 23.16 20.07 18.53
CA SER A 69 24.54 19.62 18.74
C SER A 69 25.43 20.86 18.56
N PRO A 70 26.57 21.04 19.25
CA PRO A 70 27.22 20.23 20.29
C PRO A 70 27.64 21.07 21.53
N THR A 71 27.99 20.42 22.64
CA THR A 71 29.10 20.95 23.47
C THR A 71 30.05 19.82 23.86
N PRO A 72 31.36 19.93 23.55
CA PRO A 72 32.37 19.03 24.09
C PRO A 72 32.63 19.41 25.55
N SER A 73 32.17 18.59 26.50
CA SER A 73 32.65 18.69 27.88
C SER A 73 33.97 17.94 28.00
N THR A 74 35.03 18.74 27.97
CA THR A 74 36.41 18.54 28.42
C THR A 74 36.64 17.35 29.36
N PRO A 75 37.74 16.57 29.20
CA PRO A 75 38.11 15.52 30.13
C PRO A 75 38.47 16.10 31.50
N HIS A 76 38.00 15.47 32.58
CA HIS A 76 38.42 15.77 33.95
C HIS A 76 39.72 14.99 34.25
N PRO A 77 40.86 15.64 34.52
CA PRO A 77 42.02 14.95 35.08
C PRO A 77 41.74 14.55 36.53
N THR A 78 41.77 13.25 36.83
CA THR A 78 41.81 12.79 38.22
C THR A 78 43.24 12.90 38.72
N VAL A 79 43.43 13.79 39.69
CA VAL A 79 44.62 13.86 40.54
C VAL A 79 44.43 12.93 41.72
N VAL A 80 45.25 11.88 41.83
CA VAL A 80 45.86 11.35 43.07
C VAL A 80 46.86 10.24 42.74
#